data_AF-A0A6G0Y7Y3-F1
#
_entry.id   AF-A0A6G0Y7Y3-F1
#
_cell.length_a   1.000
_cell.length_b   1.000
_cell.length_c   1.000
_cell.angle_alpha   90.00
_cell.angle_beta   90.00
_cell.angle_gamma   90.00
#
_symmetry.space_group_name_H-M   'P 1'
#
loop_
_entity.id
_entity.type
_entity.pdbx_description
1 polymer ?
#
loop_
_entity_poly.entity_id
_entity_poly.type
_entity_poly.pdbx_seq_one_letter_code
_entity_poly.pdbx_strand_id
1 'polypeptide(L)'
;MYLYNKLGEEWDTNEDFVKYVRGKIEEFCSSVNKKWKKSNRCISKFSIKNEMICQPTTSRGRPPVHNILSQVTEYFPCRTIKIRKMYKNYSKTIMPYTEDEALAFIVNTRMTKDAYHKTRLGSKQRGANIHPTYDCIRLAQERCYPEGIEISKKASVPLQHLLDHTLL
;
A
#
# COMPACT_ATOMS: atom_id res chain seq x y z
N MET A 1 15.34 -1.26 30.00
CA MET A 1 13.92 -1.68 30.06
C MET A 1 13.94 -3.14 30.46
N TYR A 2 13.74 -3.42 31.75
CA TYR A 2 13.84 -4.78 32.28
C TYR A 2 12.54 -5.53 32.01
N LEU A 3 12.63 -6.67 31.33
CA LEU A 3 11.52 -7.59 31.13
C LEU A 3 11.50 -8.53 32.32
N TYR A 4 10.32 -8.83 32.87
CA TYR A 4 10.11 -9.72 34.01
C TYR A 4 9.30 -10.94 33.58
N ASN A 5 9.60 -12.12 34.15
CA ASN A 5 8.83 -13.34 33.89
C ASN A 5 7.52 -13.35 34.72
N LYS A 6 6.62 -14.31 34.43
CA LYS A 6 5.33 -14.44 35.15
C LYS A 6 5.47 -14.76 36.65
N LEU A 7 6.67 -15.06 37.14
CA LEU A 7 6.99 -15.35 38.53
C LEU A 7 7.70 -14.17 39.24
N GLY A 8 7.90 -13.05 38.53
CA GLY A 8 8.52 -11.84 39.10
C GLY A 8 10.04 -11.85 39.10
N GLU A 9 10.70 -12.84 38.46
CA GLU A 9 12.16 -12.84 38.32
C GLU A 9 12.59 -12.07 37.06
N GLU A 10 13.68 -11.32 37.20
CA GLU A 10 14.29 -10.51 36.16
C GLU A 10 14.95 -11.43 35.12
N TRP A 11 14.72 -11.18 33.82
CA TRP A 11 15.40 -11.94 32.77
C TRP A 11 16.83 -11.42 32.64
N ASP A 12 17.82 -12.28 32.93
CA ASP A 12 19.24 -11.90 32.93
C ASP A 12 19.72 -11.36 31.56
N THR A 13 19.11 -11.78 30.44
CA THR A 13 19.36 -11.20 29.11
C THR A 13 18.16 -11.27 28.15
N ASN A 14 18.17 -10.44 27.08
CA ASN A 14 17.18 -10.50 25.98
C ASN A 14 17.22 -11.86 25.24
N GLU A 15 18.36 -12.57 25.24
CA GLU A 15 18.49 -13.88 24.63
C GLU A 15 17.66 -14.95 25.37
N ASP A 16 17.57 -14.85 26.70
CA ASP A 16 16.78 -15.77 27.51
C ASP A 16 15.27 -15.62 27.23
N PHE A 17 14.81 -14.38 27.06
CA PHE A 17 13.43 -14.10 26.68
C PHE A 17 13.10 -14.68 25.29
N VAL A 18 13.98 -14.45 24.30
CA VAL A 18 13.80 -14.98 22.94
C VAL A 18 13.78 -16.51 22.95
N LYS A 19 14.67 -17.14 23.73
CA LYS A 19 14.74 -18.60 23.90
C LYS A 19 13.46 -19.16 24.52
N TYR A 20 12.92 -18.51 25.55
CA TYR A 20 11.66 -18.90 26.17
C TYR A 20 10.47 -18.79 25.21
N VAL A 21 10.33 -17.67 24.51
CA VAL A 21 9.25 -17.46 23.54
C VAL A 21 9.33 -18.51 22.42
N ARG A 22 10.55 -18.77 21.92
CA ARG A 22 10.78 -19.83 20.92
C ARG A 22 10.35 -21.20 21.43
N GLY A 23 10.74 -21.57 22.65
CA GLY A 23 10.33 -22.83 23.28
C GLY A 23 8.82 -22.96 23.40
N LYS A 24 8.11 -21.88 23.78
CA LYS A 24 6.64 -21.88 23.85
C LYS A 24 5.97 -22.03 22.49
N ILE A 25 6.53 -21.42 21.45
CA ILE A 25 6.04 -21.58 20.07
C ILE A 25 6.26 -23.02 19.60
N GLU A 26 7.42 -23.61 19.88
CA GLU A 26 7.75 -24.99 19.50
C GLU A 26 6.87 -26.01 20.22
N GLU A 27 6.61 -25.84 21.53
CA GLU A 27 5.67 -26.66 22.31
C GLU A 27 4.25 -26.60 21.71
N PHE A 28 3.77 -25.40 21.38
CA PHE A 28 2.45 -25.20 20.77
C PHE A 28 2.36 -25.89 19.41
N CYS A 29 3.33 -25.66 18.52
CA CYS A 29 3.40 -26.29 17.20
C CYS A 29 3.44 -27.83 17.30
N SER A 30 4.20 -28.37 18.25
CA SER A 30 4.30 -29.81 18.48
C SER A 30 2.99 -30.41 18.98
N SER A 31 2.32 -29.72 19.91
CA SER A 31 1.00 -30.12 20.45
C SER A 31 -0.09 -30.09 19.38
N VAL A 32 -0.12 -29.04 18.56
CA VAL A 32 -1.04 -28.94 17.42
C VAL A 32 -0.77 -30.07 16.43
N ASN A 33 0.49 -30.30 16.05
CA ASN A 33 0.87 -31.37 15.12
C ASN A 33 0.48 -32.77 15.64
N LYS A 34 0.66 -33.03 16.95
CA LYS A 34 0.25 -34.30 17.58
C LYS A 34 -1.27 -34.47 17.55
N LYS A 35 -2.05 -33.44 17.87
CA LYS A 35 -3.53 -33.46 17.75
C LYS A 35 -3.96 -33.67 16.30
N TRP A 36 -3.25 -33.04 15.37
CA TRP A 36 -3.54 -33.10 13.94
C TRP A 36 -3.31 -34.51 13.37
N LYS A 37 -2.15 -35.11 13.66
CA LYS A 37 -1.83 -36.50 13.32
C LYS A 37 -2.84 -37.49 13.93
N LYS A 38 -3.19 -37.32 15.21
CA LYS A 38 -4.20 -38.17 15.89
C LYS A 38 -5.59 -38.09 15.26
N SER A 39 -5.95 -36.93 14.71
CA SER A 39 -7.26 -36.73 14.09
C SER A 39 -7.40 -37.33 12.68
N ASN A 40 -6.34 -37.93 12.13
CA ASN A 40 -6.26 -38.42 10.74
C ASN A 40 -6.70 -37.37 9.68
N ARG A 41 -6.63 -36.07 10.05
CA ARG A 41 -6.93 -34.96 9.16
C ARG A 41 -5.72 -34.78 8.24
N CYS A 42 -5.86 -35.14 6.98
CA CYS A 42 -4.86 -34.87 5.96
C CYS A 42 -5.04 -33.47 5.37
N ILE A 43 -3.95 -32.76 5.07
CA ILE A 43 -4.01 -31.37 4.57
C ILE A 43 -4.70 -31.30 3.22
N SER A 44 -4.53 -32.35 2.40
CA SER A 44 -5.24 -32.51 1.14
C SER A 44 -6.74 -32.66 1.37
N LYS A 45 -7.16 -33.54 2.29
CA LYS A 45 -8.58 -33.73 2.63
C LYS A 45 -9.21 -32.47 3.23
N PHE A 46 -8.49 -31.74 4.07
CA PHE A 46 -8.94 -30.47 4.64
C PHE A 46 -9.06 -29.37 3.57
N SER A 47 -8.09 -29.29 2.66
CA SER A 47 -8.10 -28.31 1.55
C SER A 47 -9.23 -28.61 0.57
N ILE A 48 -9.43 -29.88 0.17
CA ILE A 48 -10.53 -30.31 -0.72
C ILE A 48 -11.89 -29.98 -0.08
N LYS A 49 -12.05 -30.29 1.22
CA LYS A 49 -13.31 -30.00 1.93
C LYS A 49 -13.56 -28.49 2.05
N ASN A 50 -12.52 -27.69 2.25
CA ASN A 50 -12.64 -26.22 2.30
C ASN A 50 -12.88 -25.60 0.91
N GLU A 51 -12.33 -26.16 -0.15
CA GLU A 51 -12.62 -25.71 -1.53
C GLU A 51 -14.08 -25.95 -1.90
N MET A 52 -14.65 -27.11 -1.56
CA MET A 52 -16.09 -27.37 -1.75
C MET A 52 -16.97 -26.40 -0.95
N ILE A 53 -16.59 -26.04 0.27
CA ILE A 53 -17.33 -25.09 1.12
C ILE A 53 -17.28 -23.65 0.56
N CYS A 54 -16.25 -23.31 -0.23
CA CYS A 54 -16.09 -21.99 -0.82
C CYS A 54 -16.78 -21.81 -2.18
N GLN A 55 -17.43 -22.84 -2.74
CA GLN A 55 -18.17 -22.72 -3.99
C GLN A 55 -19.61 -22.21 -3.72
N PRO A 56 -20.13 -21.26 -4.50
CA PRO A 56 -21.51 -20.81 -4.37
C PRO A 56 -22.45 -21.95 -4.77
N THR A 57 -23.31 -22.40 -3.84
CA THR A 57 -24.36 -23.37 -4.16
C THR A 57 -25.41 -22.72 -5.04
N THR A 58 -25.36 -23.00 -6.34
CA THR A 58 -26.42 -22.62 -7.28
C THR A 58 -27.62 -23.53 -7.12
N SER A 59 -28.80 -22.90 -7.17
CA SER A 59 -30.17 -23.44 -7.14
C SER A 59 -30.78 -23.68 -5.74
N ARG A 60 -31.83 -22.87 -5.48
CA ARG A 60 -32.78 -22.89 -4.34
C ARG A 60 -32.32 -22.13 -3.09
N GLY A 61 -33.01 -21.01 -2.84
CA GLY A 61 -33.09 -20.17 -1.63
C GLY A 61 -31.91 -20.20 -0.65
N ARG A 62 -31.20 -19.07 -0.49
CA ARG A 62 -30.06 -18.93 0.44
C ARG A 62 -30.47 -19.30 1.88
N PRO A 63 -29.89 -20.34 2.50
CA PRO A 63 -30.19 -20.66 3.89
C PRO A 63 -29.39 -19.75 4.86
N PRO A 64 -29.81 -19.64 6.14
CA PRO A 64 -29.20 -18.77 7.17
C PRO A 64 -27.70 -19.01 7.39
N VAL A 65 -27.20 -20.16 6.92
CA VAL A 65 -25.81 -20.61 7.02
C VAL A 65 -24.84 -19.69 6.27
N HIS A 66 -25.28 -18.95 5.24
CA HIS A 66 -24.42 -18.03 4.49
C HIS A 66 -23.86 -16.89 5.37
N ASN A 67 -24.63 -16.38 6.33
CA ASN A 67 -24.16 -15.35 7.28
C ASN A 67 -23.18 -15.91 8.31
N ILE A 68 -23.34 -17.18 8.69
CA ILE A 68 -22.39 -17.85 9.58
C ILE A 68 -21.11 -18.17 8.80
N LEU A 69 -21.22 -18.58 7.53
CA LEU A 69 -20.07 -18.83 6.67
C LEU A 69 -19.28 -17.56 6.35
N SER A 70 -19.94 -16.42 6.12
CA SER A 70 -19.25 -15.14 5.91
C SER A 70 -18.45 -14.72 7.14
N GLN A 71 -19.05 -14.81 8.33
CA GLN A 71 -18.37 -14.55 9.59
C GLN A 71 -17.24 -15.55 9.84
N VAL A 72 -17.45 -16.85 9.61
CA VAL A 72 -16.42 -17.88 9.82
C VAL A 72 -15.27 -17.73 8.81
N THR A 73 -15.55 -17.40 7.56
CA THR A 73 -14.50 -17.17 6.53
C THR A 73 -13.72 -15.87 6.74
N GLU A 74 -14.25 -14.92 7.53
CA GLU A 74 -13.51 -13.76 8.03
C GLU A 74 -12.45 -14.14 9.09
N TYR A 75 -12.57 -15.28 9.77
CA TYR A 75 -11.62 -15.72 10.80
C TYR A 75 -10.87 -17.04 10.47
N PHE A 76 -11.18 -17.69 9.35
CA PHE A 76 -10.56 -18.95 8.90
C PHE A 76 -9.38 -18.76 7.91
N PRO A 77 -8.51 -19.78 7.71
CA PRO A 77 -7.34 -19.73 6.81
C PRO A 77 -7.63 -19.27 5.37
N CYS A 78 -8.88 -19.33 4.92
CA CYS A 78 -9.32 -18.78 3.64
C CYS A 78 -9.15 -17.26 3.54
N ARG A 79 -9.30 -16.51 4.64
CA ARG A 79 -8.96 -15.07 4.70
C ARG A 79 -7.47 -14.87 4.46
N THR A 80 -6.61 -15.62 5.14
CA THR A 80 -5.15 -15.53 4.98
C THR A 80 -4.72 -15.87 3.55
N ILE A 81 -5.36 -16.85 2.89
CA ILE A 81 -5.10 -17.19 1.49
C ILE A 81 -5.56 -16.06 0.55
N LYS A 82 -6.77 -15.50 0.74
CA LYS A 82 -7.28 -14.37 -0.04
C LYS A 82 -6.41 -13.13 0.14
N ILE A 83 -6.06 -12.78 1.38
CA ILE A 83 -5.13 -11.71 1.72
C ILE A 83 -3.79 -11.96 1.04
N ARG A 84 -3.19 -13.14 1.18
CA ARG A 84 -1.90 -13.46 0.56
C ARG A 84 -1.93 -13.39 -0.97
N LYS A 85 -3.04 -13.80 -1.61
CA LYS A 85 -3.25 -13.64 -3.06
C LYS A 85 -3.39 -12.17 -3.44
N MET A 86 -4.12 -11.36 -2.65
CA MET A 86 -4.21 -9.91 -2.86
C MET A 86 -2.84 -9.24 -2.74
N TYR A 87 -2.06 -9.56 -1.70
CA TYR A 87 -0.71 -8.99 -1.52
C TYR A 87 0.30 -9.49 -2.57
N LYS A 88 0.19 -10.74 -3.03
CA LYS A 88 1.05 -11.27 -4.12
C LYS A 88 0.72 -10.66 -5.48
N ASN A 89 -0.55 -10.34 -5.73
CA ASN A 89 -1.02 -9.79 -7.00
C ASN A 89 -1.16 -8.25 -6.97
N TYR A 90 -0.87 -7.60 -5.84
CA TYR A 90 -0.80 -6.15 -5.76
C TYR A 90 0.51 -5.68 -6.39
N SER A 91 0.57 -5.68 -7.72
CA SER A 91 1.51 -4.82 -8.41
C SER A 91 1.04 -3.39 -8.17
N LYS A 92 1.74 -2.64 -7.32
CA LYS A 92 1.47 -1.22 -7.12
C LYS A 92 1.72 -0.54 -8.47
N THR A 93 0.65 -0.24 -9.21
CA THR A 93 0.76 0.50 -10.48
C THR A 93 1.39 1.84 -10.14
N ILE A 94 2.60 2.04 -10.64
CA ILE A 94 3.30 3.31 -10.47
C ILE A 94 2.54 4.32 -11.33
N MET A 95 1.86 5.27 -10.69
CA MET A 95 1.17 6.36 -11.39
C MET A 95 2.16 7.51 -11.63
N PRO A 96 2.44 7.87 -12.89
CA PRO A 96 3.22 9.06 -13.20
C PRO A 96 2.47 10.33 -12.80
N TYR A 97 3.23 11.38 -12.50
CA TYR A 97 2.69 12.72 -12.31
C TYR A 97 2.13 13.27 -13.61
N THR A 98 1.02 14.00 -13.51
CA THR A 98 0.57 14.89 -14.59
C THR A 98 1.47 16.12 -14.70
N GLU A 99 1.32 16.89 -15.78
CA GLU A 99 2.10 18.13 -15.98
C GLU A 99 1.85 19.14 -14.85
N ASP A 100 0.57 19.29 -14.45
CA ASP A 100 0.15 20.25 -13.43
C ASP A 100 0.56 19.77 -12.02
N GLU A 101 0.48 18.47 -11.74
CA GLU A 101 0.98 17.91 -10.48
C GLU A 101 2.50 18.07 -10.36
N ALA A 102 3.23 17.88 -11.46
CA ALA A 102 4.67 18.08 -11.49
C ALA A 102 5.06 19.56 -11.32
N LEU A 103 4.30 20.48 -11.92
CA LEU A 103 4.45 21.93 -11.71
C LEU A 103 4.21 22.29 -10.24
N ALA A 104 3.10 21.81 -9.65
CA ALA A 104 2.79 22.01 -8.23
C ALA A 104 3.91 21.44 -7.33
N PHE A 105 4.43 20.27 -7.66
CA PHE A 105 5.55 19.66 -6.94
C PHE A 105 6.80 20.54 -6.97
N ILE A 106 7.18 21.08 -8.14
CA ILE A 106 8.33 22.01 -8.28
C ILE A 106 8.12 23.27 -7.44
N VAL A 107 6.94 23.88 -7.52
CA VAL A 107 6.61 25.12 -6.79
C VAL A 107 6.64 24.87 -5.27
N ASN A 108 5.98 23.81 -4.79
CA ASN A 108 5.88 23.49 -3.37
C ASN A 108 7.24 23.14 -2.76
N THR A 109 8.11 22.49 -3.52
CA THR A 109 9.46 22.11 -3.06
C THR A 109 10.51 23.20 -3.32
N ARG A 110 10.15 24.28 -4.03
CA ARG A 110 11.07 25.34 -4.49
C ARG A 110 12.26 24.76 -5.26
N MET A 111 12.03 23.70 -6.03
CA MET A 111 13.08 23.05 -6.81
C MET A 111 13.48 23.90 -8.01
N THR A 112 14.79 23.93 -8.31
CA THR A 112 15.28 24.50 -9.57
C THR A 112 15.03 23.54 -10.73
N LYS A 113 15.06 24.05 -11.98
CA LYS A 113 14.99 23.24 -13.20
C LYS A 113 16.02 22.12 -13.22
N ASP A 114 17.25 22.41 -12.79
CA ASP A 114 18.35 21.44 -12.74
C ASP A 114 18.11 20.35 -11.69
N ALA A 115 17.61 20.72 -10.51
CA ALA A 115 17.24 19.77 -9.47
C ALA A 115 16.13 18.84 -9.98
N TYR A 116 15.13 19.39 -10.66
CA TYR A 116 14.06 18.59 -11.27
C TYR A 116 14.59 17.62 -12.32
N HIS A 117 15.48 18.08 -13.20
CA HIS A 117 16.12 17.22 -14.19
C HIS A 117 16.89 16.06 -13.55
N LYS A 118 17.67 16.34 -12.50
CA LYS A 118 18.41 15.31 -11.76
C LYS A 118 17.47 14.28 -11.12
N THR A 119 16.40 14.74 -10.46
CA THR A 119 15.38 13.85 -9.87
C THR A 119 14.72 12.98 -10.92
N ARG A 120 14.30 13.57 -12.05
CA ARG A 120 13.70 12.84 -13.17
C ARG A 120 14.65 11.79 -13.76
N LEU A 121 15.90 12.16 -14.04
CA LEU A 121 16.90 11.24 -14.56
C LEU A 121 17.20 10.12 -13.56
N GLY A 122 17.31 10.43 -12.27
CA GLY A 122 17.54 9.46 -11.21
C GLY A 122 16.43 8.42 -11.09
N SER A 123 15.16 8.85 -11.22
CA SER A 123 14.01 7.93 -11.28
C SER A 123 14.00 7.10 -12.56
N LYS A 124 14.25 7.74 -13.72
CA LYS A 124 14.27 7.06 -15.02
C LYS A 124 15.36 5.99 -15.11
N GLN A 125 16.56 6.24 -14.58
CA GLN A 125 17.66 5.27 -14.50
C GLN A 125 17.30 4.01 -13.68
N ARG A 126 16.35 4.12 -12.75
CA ARG A 126 15.84 3.01 -11.93
C ARG A 126 14.60 2.34 -12.54
N GLY A 127 14.27 2.65 -13.80
CA GLY A 127 13.10 2.13 -14.48
C GLY A 127 11.78 2.79 -14.08
N ALA A 128 11.80 3.88 -13.30
CA ALA A 128 10.61 4.60 -12.88
C ALA A 128 10.41 5.87 -13.73
N ASN A 129 9.57 5.78 -14.76
CA ASN A 129 9.21 6.93 -15.61
C ASN A 129 8.01 7.70 -15.03
N ILE A 130 8.20 8.31 -13.86
CA ILE A 130 7.11 8.95 -13.11
C ILE A 130 7.01 10.46 -13.30
N HIS A 131 8.07 11.11 -13.79
CA HIS A 131 8.10 12.57 -13.91
C HIS A 131 7.99 12.98 -15.39
N PRO A 132 7.05 13.89 -15.75
CA PRO A 132 6.95 14.41 -17.11
C PRO A 132 8.21 15.17 -17.53
N THR A 133 8.36 15.45 -18.82
CA THR A 133 9.47 16.29 -19.30
C THR A 133 9.27 17.74 -18.82
N TYR A 134 10.37 18.49 -18.77
CA TYR A 134 10.30 19.90 -18.40
C TYR A 134 9.51 20.73 -19.42
N ASP A 135 9.49 20.32 -20.70
CA ASP A 135 8.71 21.02 -21.73
C ASP A 135 7.20 20.94 -21.48
N CYS A 136 6.71 19.78 -21.04
CA CYS A 136 5.32 19.63 -20.58
C CYS A 136 5.00 20.56 -19.39
N ILE A 137 5.92 20.66 -18.43
CA ILE A 137 5.77 21.54 -17.27
C ILE A 137 5.80 23.01 -17.68
N ARG A 138 6.66 23.38 -18.65
CA ARG A 138 6.70 24.73 -19.20
C ARG A 138 5.36 25.09 -19.85
N LEU A 139 4.77 24.18 -20.62
CA LEU A 139 3.44 24.38 -21.20
C LEU A 139 2.38 24.55 -20.10
N ALA A 140 2.43 23.73 -19.03
CA ALA A 140 1.56 23.91 -17.87
C ALA A 140 1.74 25.28 -17.19
N GLN A 141 2.99 25.72 -17.05
CA GLN A 141 3.33 27.01 -16.47
C GLN A 141 2.84 28.17 -17.35
N GLU A 142 2.90 28.03 -18.68
CA GLU A 142 2.37 29.00 -19.64
C GLU A 142 0.87 29.17 -19.52
N ARG A 143 0.12 28.08 -19.30
CA ARG A 143 -1.33 28.15 -19.03
C ARG A 143 -1.66 28.96 -17.77
N CYS A 144 -0.74 29.04 -16.81
CA CYS A 144 -0.90 29.79 -15.56
C CYS A 144 -0.58 31.29 -15.67
N TYR A 145 -0.08 31.78 -16.80
CA TYR A 145 0.20 33.21 -16.98
C TYR A 145 -0.98 33.93 -17.62
N PRO A 146 -1.44 35.08 -17.08
CA PRO A 146 -2.45 35.91 -17.71
C PRO A 146 -1.90 36.57 -18.98
N GLU A 147 -2.80 36.98 -19.88
CA GLU A 147 -2.44 37.69 -21.10
C GLU A 147 -2.04 39.15 -20.83
N GLY A 148 -1.33 39.77 -21.77
CA GLY A 148 -0.98 41.21 -21.71
C GLY A 148 0.03 41.58 -20.63
N ILE A 149 0.90 40.65 -20.22
CA ILE A 149 2.03 40.96 -19.34
C ILE A 149 3.04 41.82 -20.11
N GLU A 150 3.30 43.02 -19.59
CA GLU A 150 4.32 43.92 -20.11
C GLU A 150 5.55 43.89 -19.21
N ILE A 151 6.70 43.54 -19.77
CA ILE A 151 7.98 43.44 -19.05
C ILE A 151 8.91 44.55 -19.55
N SER A 152 9.20 45.52 -18.68
CA SER A 152 10.21 46.56 -18.91
C SER A 152 11.16 46.62 -17.70
N LYS A 153 11.54 47.82 -17.23
CA LYS A 153 12.21 47.97 -15.91
C LYS A 153 11.29 47.58 -14.75
N LYS A 154 9.97 47.54 -14.99
CA LYS A 154 8.93 47.03 -14.09
C LYS A 154 8.06 46.06 -14.89
N ALA A 155 7.41 45.13 -14.19
CA ALA A 155 6.41 44.26 -14.78
C ALA A 155 5.01 44.78 -14.42
N SER A 156 4.11 44.84 -15.39
CA SER A 156 2.71 45.21 -15.19
C SER A 156 1.79 44.28 -15.99
N VAL A 157 0.59 44.09 -15.47
CA VAL A 157 -0.50 43.37 -16.14
C VAL A 157 -1.77 44.19 -15.99
N PRO A 158 -2.60 44.34 -17.04
CA PRO A 158 -3.91 44.97 -16.91
C PRO A 158 -4.74 44.24 -15.85
N LEU A 159 -5.38 45.00 -14.96
CA LEU A 159 -6.19 44.42 -13.89
C LEU A 159 -7.28 43.50 -14.45
N GLN A 160 -7.92 43.89 -15.56
CA GLN A 160 -8.96 43.10 -16.19
C GLN A 160 -8.44 41.73 -16.65
N HIS A 161 -7.28 41.66 -17.32
CA HIS A 161 -6.70 40.39 -17.77
C HIS A 161 -6.36 39.46 -16.60
N LEU A 162 -5.95 40.02 -15.45
CA LEU A 162 -5.70 39.24 -14.25
C LEU A 162 -7.02 38.69 -13.66
N LEU A 163 -8.08 39.49 -13.65
CA LEU A 163 -9.39 39.07 -13.18
C LEU A 163 -9.97 37.97 -14.09
N ASP A 164 -9.92 38.16 -15.41
CA ASP A 164 -10.43 37.20 -16.39
C ASP A 164 -9.67 35.86 -16.36
N HIS A 165 -8.37 35.89 -16.03
CA HIS A 165 -7.55 34.67 -15.92
C HIS A 165 -7.80 33.89 -14.62
N THR A 166 -8.23 34.58 -13.55
CA THR A 166 -8.43 33.98 -12.21
C THR A 166 -9.87 33.60 -11.90
N LEU A 167 -10.83 34.26 -12.55
CA LEU A 167 -12.26 33.99 -12.41
C LEU A 167 -12.72 33.09 -13.57
N LEU A 168 -13.05 31.84 -13.24
CA LEU A 168 -13.75 30.91 -14.13
C LEU A 168 -15.18 31.34 -14.39
#